data_AF-A0A671KZP7-F1
#
_entry.id   AF-A0A671KZP7-F1
#
_cell.length_a   1.000
_cell.length_b   1.000
_cell.length_c   1.000
_cell.angle_alpha   90.00
_cell.angle_beta   90.00
_cell.angle_gamma   90.00
#
_symmetry.space_group_name_H-M   'P 1'
#
loop_
_entity.id
_entity.type
_entity.pdbx_description
1 polymer ?
#
loop_
_entity_poly.entity_id
_entity_poly.type
_entity_poly.pdbx_seq_one_letter_code
_entity_poly.pdbx_strand_id
1 'polypeptide(L)'
;TFFFSLLAAQALFYPFGSAAGDTINAAVDDGSSPVIQLLSPFLFFGRTYWQIYVNNNGHLTFNQPSSAYVPYSFPTRGSQDIIAGLWTDLDNRLRGVVSYHQYTSGNVLTRATQDINTHFPNLNFNASWVFVATWNKIAYFNLTNTETSFQVVLISGHNLSFILMNYGDIAVTEHPVQAGYDTVDSTDYFVIPESINGSFISNRRNSSNVDVPGRWVFRVDGEPRNSILKSKSLIYR
;
A
#
# COMPACT_ATOMS: atom_id res chain seq x y z
N THR A 1 -17.42 4.60 23.83
CA THR A 1 -17.21 4.07 22.46
C THR A 1 -16.54 5.06 21.52
N PHE A 2 -16.91 6.36 21.50
CA PHE A 2 -16.25 7.38 20.67
C PHE A 2 -14.75 7.62 20.97
N PHE A 3 -14.33 7.61 22.25
CA PHE A 3 -12.92 7.82 22.63
C PHE A 3 -11.96 6.68 22.21
N PHE A 4 -12.45 5.44 22.10
CA PHE A 4 -11.65 4.31 21.60
C PHE A 4 -11.41 4.41 20.08
N SER A 5 -12.37 4.95 19.32
CA SER A 5 -12.27 5.10 17.87
C SER A 5 -11.26 6.17 17.43
N LEU A 6 -11.11 7.25 18.21
CA LEU A 6 -10.16 8.32 17.89
C LEU A 6 -8.70 7.92 18.17
N LEU A 7 -8.45 7.10 19.21
CA LEU A 7 -7.13 6.52 19.50
C LEU A 7 -6.72 5.45 18.48
N ALA A 8 -7.68 4.69 17.94
CA ALA A 8 -7.42 3.65 16.94
C ALA A 8 -6.96 4.21 15.57
N ALA A 9 -7.50 5.37 15.14
CA ALA A 9 -7.09 6.00 13.88
C ALA A 9 -5.64 6.51 13.89
N GLN A 10 -5.14 6.97 15.04
CA GLN A 10 -3.72 7.36 15.21
C GLN A 10 -2.79 6.14 15.31
N ALA A 11 -3.32 4.95 15.64
CA ALA A 11 -2.57 3.71 15.81
C ALA A 11 -2.43 2.87 14.51
N LEU A 12 -3.11 3.24 13.42
CA LEU A 12 -3.13 2.46 12.19
C LEU A 12 -1.90 2.69 11.30
N PHE A 13 -1.46 3.94 11.13
CA PHE A 13 -0.35 4.29 10.24
C PHE A 13 1.00 3.98 10.89
N TYR A 14 1.95 3.53 10.10
CA TYR A 14 3.37 3.48 10.46
C TYR A 14 3.91 4.91 10.53
N PRO A 15 4.97 5.20 11.32
CA PRO A 15 5.56 6.53 11.38
C PRO A 15 5.85 7.08 9.99
N PHE A 16 5.54 8.36 9.76
CA PHE A 16 5.75 9.05 8.49
C PHE A 16 5.98 10.55 8.71
N GLY A 17 6.42 11.23 7.66
CA GLY A 17 6.74 12.66 7.66
C GLY A 17 8.15 12.97 8.17
N SER A 18 8.46 14.27 8.30
CA SER A 18 9.81 14.74 8.61
C SER A 18 10.37 14.21 9.93
N ALA A 19 9.52 14.07 10.96
CA ALA A 19 9.91 13.50 12.25
C ALA A 19 10.27 12.01 12.18
N ALA A 20 9.76 11.29 11.17
CA ALA A 20 10.09 9.89 10.91
C ALA A 20 11.29 9.70 9.97
N GLY A 21 11.85 10.80 9.46
CA GLY A 21 13.00 10.80 8.53
C GLY A 21 12.63 10.60 7.06
N ASP A 22 11.35 10.75 6.70
CA ASP A 22 10.90 10.49 5.33
C ASP A 22 11.57 11.39 4.29
N THR A 23 11.85 10.80 3.12
CA THR A 23 12.08 11.55 1.89
C THR A 23 10.74 11.96 1.30
N ILE A 24 10.64 13.20 0.80
CA ILE A 24 9.41 13.74 0.21
C ILE A 24 9.55 13.76 -1.31
N ASN A 25 8.55 13.23 -2.02
CA ASN A 25 8.44 13.39 -3.47
C ASN A 25 8.26 14.85 -3.86
N ALA A 26 8.75 15.22 -5.04
CA ALA A 26 8.46 16.53 -5.60
C ALA A 26 6.95 16.75 -5.76
N ALA A 27 6.52 17.98 -5.45
CA ALA A 27 5.15 18.45 -5.65
C ALA A 27 4.94 18.78 -7.13
N VAL A 28 4.67 17.76 -7.94
CA VAL A 28 4.49 17.85 -9.39
C VAL A 28 3.34 16.93 -9.82
N ASP A 29 2.58 17.41 -10.80
CA ASP A 29 1.49 16.65 -11.42
C ASP A 29 2.01 15.37 -12.04
N ASP A 30 1.29 14.26 -11.84
CA ASP A 30 1.65 12.96 -12.42
C ASP A 30 3.09 12.52 -12.16
N GLY A 31 3.66 13.01 -11.06
CA GLY A 31 5.03 12.78 -10.69
C GLY A 31 5.31 11.38 -10.16
N SER A 32 6.59 11.05 -10.12
CA SER A 32 7.10 9.89 -9.41
C SER A 32 8.40 10.25 -8.70
N SER A 33 8.75 9.49 -7.68
CA SER A 33 10.08 9.53 -7.09
C SER A 33 11.15 9.23 -8.16
N PRO A 34 12.40 9.68 -7.97
CA PRO A 34 13.54 9.04 -8.63
C PRO A 34 13.63 7.55 -8.21
N VAL A 35 14.54 6.79 -8.82
CA VAL A 35 14.76 5.39 -8.42
C VAL A 35 15.16 5.31 -6.95
N ILE A 36 14.44 4.51 -6.18
CA ILE A 36 14.76 4.26 -4.78
C ILE A 36 15.42 2.89 -4.70
N GLN A 37 16.71 2.87 -4.36
CA GLN A 37 17.44 1.63 -4.12
C GLN A 37 17.00 1.04 -2.77
N LEU A 38 16.58 -0.22 -2.77
CA LEU A 38 16.13 -0.89 -1.55
C LEU A 38 17.33 -1.34 -0.73
N LEU A 39 17.29 -1.11 0.58
CA LEU A 39 18.35 -1.56 1.50
C LEU A 39 18.35 -3.08 1.71
N SER A 40 17.24 -3.73 1.37
CA SER A 40 17.05 -5.18 1.38
C SER A 40 16.18 -5.55 0.17
N PRO A 41 16.38 -6.70 -0.49
CA PRO A 41 15.54 -7.08 -1.60
C PRO A 41 14.10 -7.34 -1.14
N PHE A 42 13.15 -7.00 -2.01
CA PHE A 42 11.73 -7.32 -1.80
C PHE A 42 11.30 -8.43 -2.76
N LEU A 43 10.76 -9.53 -2.22
CA LEU A 43 10.26 -10.65 -3.01
C LEU A 43 8.77 -10.43 -3.27
N PHE A 44 8.41 -10.29 -4.55
CA PHE A 44 7.05 -10.07 -5.02
C PHE A 44 6.69 -11.15 -6.05
N PHE A 45 5.90 -12.14 -5.62
CA PHE A 45 5.44 -13.29 -6.39
C PHE A 45 6.54 -13.96 -7.22
N GLY A 46 7.63 -14.35 -6.55
CA GLY A 46 8.77 -15.03 -7.16
C GLY A 46 9.75 -14.12 -7.91
N ARG A 47 9.47 -12.81 -8.03
CA ARG A 47 10.40 -11.82 -8.57
C ARG A 47 11.05 -11.03 -7.44
N THR A 48 12.38 -10.92 -7.47
CA THR A 48 13.13 -10.18 -6.46
C THR A 48 13.48 -8.80 -6.99
N TYR A 49 13.07 -7.76 -6.25
CA TYR A 49 13.32 -6.38 -6.59
C TYR A 49 14.34 -5.73 -5.66
N TRP A 50 15.20 -4.91 -6.24
CA TRP A 50 16.23 -4.11 -5.56
C TRP A 50 15.97 -2.61 -5.66
N GLN A 51 14.90 -2.23 -6.33
CA GLN A 51 14.51 -0.86 -6.55
C GLN A 51 12.99 -0.72 -6.56
N ILE A 52 12.52 0.47 -6.23
CA ILE A 52 11.11 0.84 -6.28
C ILE A 52 10.96 2.30 -6.68
N TYR A 53 9.77 2.67 -7.14
CA TYR A 53 9.35 4.03 -7.40
C TYR A 53 8.02 4.28 -6.68
N VAL A 54 7.92 5.43 -6.03
CA VAL A 54 6.69 5.90 -5.37
C VAL A 54 6.05 6.94 -6.26
N ASN A 55 4.91 6.63 -6.87
CA ASN A 55 4.20 7.53 -7.77
C ASN A 55 3.22 8.44 -7.00
N ASN A 56 3.09 9.71 -7.42
CA ASN A 56 2.23 10.69 -6.76
C ASN A 56 0.73 10.31 -6.81
N ASN A 57 0.32 9.58 -7.84
CA ASN A 57 -1.03 9.04 -8.07
C ASN A 57 -1.33 7.74 -7.29
N GLY A 58 -0.57 7.38 -6.26
CA GLY A 58 -1.03 6.39 -5.27
C GLY A 58 -0.64 4.93 -5.53
N HIS A 59 0.35 4.70 -6.39
CA HIS A 59 0.85 3.36 -6.68
C HIS A 59 2.39 3.27 -6.60
N LEU A 60 2.88 2.05 -6.47
CA LEU A 60 4.29 1.69 -6.50
C LEU A 60 4.58 0.85 -7.74
N THR A 61 5.75 1.06 -8.33
CA THR A 61 6.27 0.27 -9.43
C THR A 61 7.73 -0.07 -9.18
N PHE A 62 8.25 -1.10 -9.85
CA PHE A 62 9.61 -1.57 -9.57
C PHE A 62 10.61 -1.30 -10.70
N ASN A 63 10.18 -1.32 -11.96
CA ASN A 63 11.10 -1.27 -13.10
C ASN A 63 11.40 0.15 -13.60
N GLN A 64 10.40 1.03 -13.59
CA GLN A 64 10.52 2.39 -14.13
C GLN A 64 9.50 3.32 -13.45
N PRO A 65 9.76 4.64 -13.39
CA PRO A 65 8.76 5.58 -12.92
C PRO A 65 7.54 5.57 -13.86
N SER A 66 6.39 5.93 -13.31
CA SER A 66 5.13 6.06 -14.03
C SER A 66 4.64 7.50 -13.97
N SER A 67 3.87 7.92 -14.97
CA SER A 67 3.09 9.17 -14.96
C SER A 67 1.59 8.89 -15.18
N ALA A 68 1.16 7.65 -14.98
CA ALA A 68 -0.22 7.26 -15.23
C ALA A 68 -1.12 7.67 -14.05
N TYR A 69 -2.13 8.49 -14.33
CA TYR A 69 -3.11 8.98 -13.36
C TYR A 69 -4.45 8.24 -13.44
N VAL A 70 -4.85 7.81 -14.63
CA VAL A 70 -6.04 6.96 -14.80
C VAL A 70 -5.66 5.51 -14.52
N PRO A 71 -6.27 4.86 -13.51
CA PRO A 71 -5.98 3.47 -13.23
C PRO A 71 -6.51 2.53 -14.31
N TYR A 72 -5.74 1.48 -14.60
CA TYR A 72 -6.23 0.30 -15.32
C TYR A 72 -6.96 -0.62 -14.35
N SER A 73 -7.97 -1.34 -14.83
CA SER A 73 -8.62 -2.39 -14.03
C SER A 73 -7.72 -3.61 -13.91
N PHE A 74 -7.53 -4.12 -12.69
CA PHE A 74 -6.85 -5.39 -12.49
C PHE A 74 -7.84 -6.56 -12.67
N PRO A 75 -7.43 -7.67 -13.30
CA PRO A 75 -6.10 -7.92 -13.88
C PRO A 75 -5.89 -7.19 -15.21
N THR A 76 -4.74 -6.56 -15.37
CA THR A 76 -4.35 -5.83 -16.60
C THR A 76 -3.82 -6.74 -17.70
N ARG A 77 -3.25 -7.91 -17.34
CA ARG A 77 -2.40 -8.74 -18.20
C ARG A 77 -1.26 -7.93 -18.85
N GLY A 78 -0.75 -6.94 -18.11
CA GLY A 78 0.30 -6.05 -18.55
C GLY A 78 1.70 -6.61 -18.31
N SER A 79 2.71 -5.81 -18.67
CA SER A 79 4.13 -6.18 -18.59
C SER A 79 4.83 -5.61 -17.35
N GLN A 80 4.08 -5.22 -16.31
CA GLN A 80 4.63 -4.51 -15.15
C GLN A 80 4.00 -4.99 -13.85
N ASP A 81 4.84 -5.24 -12.85
CA ASP A 81 4.42 -5.44 -11.46
C ASP A 81 4.06 -4.09 -10.84
N ILE A 82 2.88 -4.02 -10.22
CA ILE A 82 2.33 -2.80 -9.63
C ILE A 82 1.65 -3.09 -8.29
N ILE A 83 1.85 -2.19 -7.33
CA ILE A 83 1.11 -2.16 -6.05
C ILE A 83 0.34 -0.85 -6.00
N ALA A 84 -0.99 -0.90 -6.13
CA ALA A 84 -1.86 0.25 -6.05
C ALA A 84 -2.41 0.39 -4.61
N GLY A 85 -1.89 1.33 -3.83
CA GLY A 85 -2.46 1.64 -2.51
C GLY A 85 -3.83 2.31 -2.66
N LEU A 86 -3.88 3.33 -3.50
CA LEU A 86 -5.09 4.01 -3.95
C LEU A 86 -4.74 4.72 -5.27
N TRP A 87 -4.69 3.97 -6.36
CA TRP A 87 -4.34 4.54 -7.65
C TRP A 87 -5.50 5.34 -8.23
N THR A 88 -5.31 6.65 -8.36
CA THR A 88 -6.28 7.59 -8.92
C THR A 88 -5.57 8.92 -9.22
N ASP A 89 -6.29 9.87 -9.81
CA ASP A 89 -5.76 11.18 -10.21
C ASP A 89 -5.60 12.10 -8.98
N LEU A 90 -4.39 12.10 -8.40
CA LEU A 90 -4.01 12.80 -7.18
C LEU A 90 -3.05 13.95 -7.51
N ASP A 91 -3.24 15.10 -6.86
CA ASP A 91 -2.41 16.28 -7.10
C ASP A 91 -1.82 16.81 -5.78
N ASN A 92 -0.50 16.63 -5.64
CA ASN A 92 0.25 17.11 -4.48
C ASN A 92 0.84 18.52 -4.64
N ARG A 93 0.58 19.23 -5.75
CA ARG A 93 1.10 20.60 -5.97
C ARG A 93 0.46 21.62 -5.06
N LEU A 94 -0.81 21.42 -4.72
CA LEU A 94 -1.60 22.37 -3.94
C LEU A 94 -1.80 21.93 -2.48
N ARG A 95 -1.86 20.62 -2.22
CA ARG A 95 -2.15 20.08 -0.90
C ARG A 95 -1.60 18.67 -0.71
N GLY A 96 -1.16 18.40 0.51
CA GLY A 96 -0.72 17.08 0.93
C GLY A 96 0.72 16.78 0.54
N VAL A 97 1.20 15.64 1.00
CA VAL A 97 2.59 15.22 0.81
C VAL A 97 2.62 13.73 0.48
N VAL A 98 3.44 13.37 -0.50
CA VAL A 98 3.82 11.99 -0.76
C VAL A 98 5.23 11.78 -0.22
N SER A 99 5.40 10.84 0.70
CA SER A 99 6.67 10.64 1.40
C SER A 99 6.95 9.16 1.61
N TYR A 100 8.23 8.81 1.77
CA TYR A 100 8.65 7.44 2.00
C TYR A 100 9.91 7.31 2.85
N HIS A 101 10.05 6.17 3.53
CA HIS A 101 11.23 5.83 4.32
C HIS A 101 11.47 4.32 4.37
N GLN A 102 12.72 3.91 4.62
CA GLN A 102 13.09 2.52 4.83
C GLN A 102 13.68 2.32 6.22
N TYR A 103 13.31 1.25 6.88
CA TYR A 103 13.80 0.88 8.20
C TYR A 103 14.47 -0.49 8.14
N THR A 104 15.64 -0.61 8.77
CA THR A 104 16.38 -1.86 8.99
C THR A 104 16.63 -2.13 10.49
N SER A 105 16.15 -1.24 11.37
CA SER A 105 16.25 -1.37 12.82
C SER A 105 15.18 -0.53 13.53
N GLY A 106 15.08 -0.68 14.85
CA GLY A 106 14.20 0.14 15.71
C GLY A 106 12.76 -0.34 15.80
N ASN A 107 11.93 0.46 16.46
CA ASN A 107 10.55 0.09 16.84
C ASN A 107 9.62 -0.20 15.66
N VAL A 108 9.95 0.29 14.47
CA VAL A 108 9.17 0.01 13.25
C VAL A 108 9.26 -1.47 12.88
N LEU A 109 10.44 -2.10 12.99
CA LEU A 109 10.59 -3.53 12.76
C LEU A 109 9.87 -4.34 13.84
N THR A 110 9.96 -3.93 15.11
CA THR A 110 9.22 -4.59 16.21
C THR A 110 7.72 -4.59 15.95
N ARG A 111 7.16 -3.45 15.52
CA ARG A 111 5.75 -3.32 15.15
C ARG A 111 5.40 -4.19 13.94
N ALA A 112 6.22 -4.16 12.89
CA ALA A 112 6.03 -5.00 11.70
C ALA A 112 6.01 -6.50 12.04
N THR A 113 6.95 -6.95 12.88
CA THR A 113 6.99 -8.31 13.41
C THR A 113 5.71 -8.66 14.16
N GLN A 114 5.23 -7.78 15.03
CA GLN A 114 3.99 -7.99 15.80
C GLN A 114 2.74 -8.02 14.91
N ASP A 115 2.61 -7.08 13.98
CA ASP A 115 1.50 -7.01 13.04
C ASP A 115 1.41 -8.30 12.20
N ILE A 116 2.52 -8.74 11.60
CA ILE A 116 2.53 -9.97 10.79
C ILE A 116 2.24 -11.20 11.64
N ASN A 117 2.85 -11.36 12.82
CA ASN A 117 2.61 -12.53 13.67
C ASN A 117 1.18 -12.55 14.26
N THR A 118 0.53 -11.40 14.41
CA THR A 118 -0.89 -11.33 14.82
C THR A 118 -1.80 -11.91 13.74
N HIS A 119 -1.52 -11.62 12.47
CA HIS A 119 -2.35 -12.06 11.34
C HIS A 119 -1.93 -13.43 10.76
N PHE A 120 -0.68 -13.83 11.00
CA PHE A 120 -0.10 -15.08 10.52
C PHE A 120 0.66 -15.81 11.67
N PRO A 121 -0.04 -16.26 12.73
CA PRO A 121 0.58 -16.76 13.96
C PRO A 121 1.47 -18.00 13.77
N ASN A 122 1.30 -18.74 12.67
CA ASN A 122 2.05 -19.95 12.39
C ASN A 122 3.39 -19.70 11.66
N LEU A 123 3.72 -18.46 11.30
CA LEU A 123 4.94 -18.16 10.53
C LEU A 123 6.18 -17.95 11.39
N ASN A 124 6.02 -17.61 12.68
CA ASN A 124 7.14 -17.17 13.54
C ASN A 124 8.02 -16.12 12.84
N PHE A 125 7.37 -15.12 12.24
CA PHE A 125 8.03 -14.12 11.41
C PHE A 125 8.87 -13.16 12.25
N ASN A 126 9.96 -12.66 11.67
CA ASN A 126 10.72 -11.54 12.20
C ASN A 126 11.09 -10.59 11.06
N ALA A 127 10.63 -9.34 11.13
CA ALA A 127 10.93 -8.31 10.16
C ALA A 127 12.40 -7.92 10.24
N SER A 128 13.07 -7.88 9.09
CA SER A 128 14.43 -7.37 8.92
C SER A 128 14.48 -6.07 8.12
N TRP A 129 13.40 -5.76 7.39
CA TRP A 129 13.29 -4.57 6.57
C TRP A 129 11.83 -4.15 6.42
N VAL A 130 11.60 -2.83 6.47
CA VAL A 130 10.28 -2.22 6.28
C VAL A 130 10.43 -1.00 5.39
N PHE A 131 9.62 -0.88 4.34
CA PHE A 131 9.47 0.31 3.53
C PHE A 131 8.09 0.90 3.76
N VAL A 132 8.00 2.19 4.06
CA VAL A 132 6.73 2.90 4.26
C VAL A 132 6.63 3.97 3.17
N ALA A 133 5.58 3.93 2.37
CA ALA A 133 5.16 5.03 1.50
C ALA A 133 3.81 5.58 1.98
N THR A 134 3.71 6.90 2.10
CA THR A 134 2.54 7.59 2.62
C THR A 134 2.10 8.67 1.65
N TRP A 135 0.81 8.69 1.34
CA TRP A 135 0.13 9.82 0.75
C TRP A 135 -0.69 10.44 1.86
N ASN A 136 -0.29 11.61 2.35
CA ASN A 136 -0.90 12.25 3.52
C ASN A 136 -1.63 13.51 3.11
N LYS A 137 -2.95 13.55 3.36
CA LYS A 137 -3.85 14.67 3.07
C LYS A 137 -3.74 15.18 1.63
N ILE A 138 -3.51 14.29 0.69
CA ILE A 138 -3.41 14.64 -0.73
C ILE A 138 -4.80 14.93 -1.30
N ALA A 139 -4.89 15.94 -2.16
CA ALA A 139 -6.12 16.26 -2.87
C ALA A 139 -6.19 15.47 -4.19
N TYR A 140 -7.39 15.28 -4.71
CA TYR A 140 -7.57 14.85 -6.09
C TYR A 140 -7.30 16.01 -7.07
N PHE A 141 -6.83 15.69 -8.28
CA PHE A 141 -6.70 16.67 -9.35
C PHE A 141 -8.04 17.38 -9.60
N ASN A 142 -8.00 18.71 -9.69
CA ASN A 142 -9.17 19.61 -9.79
C ASN A 142 -10.21 19.55 -8.65
N LEU A 143 -9.98 18.79 -7.57
CA LEU A 143 -10.85 18.77 -6.38
C LEU A 143 -10.05 19.18 -5.13
N THR A 144 -9.53 20.41 -5.15
CA THR A 144 -8.50 20.86 -4.21
C THR A 144 -8.93 20.80 -2.74
N ASN A 145 -10.23 20.92 -2.43
CA ASN A 145 -10.75 20.87 -1.05
C ASN A 145 -10.82 19.45 -0.45
N THR A 146 -10.34 18.44 -1.14
CA THR A 146 -10.32 17.05 -0.66
C THR A 146 -9.04 16.73 0.11
N GLU A 147 -9.16 15.84 1.10
CA GLU A 147 -8.03 15.30 1.86
C GLU A 147 -8.15 13.80 1.93
N THR A 148 -7.19 13.11 1.33
CA THR A 148 -7.10 11.66 1.32
C THR A 148 -5.76 11.21 1.89
N SER A 149 -5.78 10.26 2.82
CA SER A 149 -4.62 9.73 3.52
C SER A 149 -4.58 8.21 3.49
N PHE A 150 -3.49 7.63 2.99
CA PHE A 150 -3.26 6.19 2.99
C PHE A 150 -1.75 5.85 2.98
N GLN A 151 -1.44 4.61 3.32
CA GLN A 151 -0.07 4.08 3.28
C GLN A 151 -0.01 2.74 2.56
N VAL A 152 1.12 2.51 1.90
CA VAL A 152 1.59 1.17 1.51
C VAL A 152 2.85 0.87 2.30
N VAL A 153 2.87 -0.25 3.01
CA VAL A 153 4.01 -0.71 3.80
C VAL A 153 4.47 -2.06 3.28
N LEU A 154 5.71 -2.14 2.81
CA LEU A 154 6.35 -3.39 2.42
C LEU A 154 7.17 -3.91 3.59
N ILE A 155 7.01 -5.18 3.94
CA ILE A 155 7.70 -5.79 5.08
C ILE A 155 8.40 -7.04 4.56
N SER A 156 9.70 -7.20 4.85
CA SER A 156 10.44 -8.42 4.53
C SER A 156 11.29 -8.93 5.69
N GLY A 157 11.45 -10.25 5.73
CA GLY A 157 12.19 -10.97 6.76
C GLY A 157 12.43 -12.40 6.34
N HIS A 158 13.68 -12.86 6.41
CA HIS A 158 14.11 -14.14 5.84
C HIS A 158 13.73 -14.21 4.34
N ASN A 159 12.84 -15.14 3.95
CA ASN A 159 12.33 -15.30 2.59
C ASN A 159 10.82 -14.96 2.51
N LEU A 160 10.29 -14.25 3.50
CA LEU A 160 8.89 -13.86 3.57
C LEU A 160 8.75 -12.37 3.25
N SER A 161 7.69 -12.03 2.51
CA SER A 161 7.42 -10.66 2.09
C SER A 161 5.93 -10.38 2.18
N PHE A 162 5.59 -9.19 2.67
CA PHE A 162 4.21 -8.78 2.90
C PHE A 162 3.97 -7.36 2.40
N ILE A 163 2.73 -7.09 1.99
CA ILE A 163 2.20 -5.77 1.72
C ILE A 163 1.12 -5.47 2.74
N LEU A 164 1.24 -4.33 3.41
CA LEU A 164 0.17 -3.73 4.19
C LEU A 164 -0.35 -2.50 3.44
N MET A 165 -1.65 -2.33 3.38
CA MET A 165 -2.30 -1.09 2.95
C MET A 165 -3.12 -0.56 4.11
N ASN A 166 -2.85 0.66 4.53
CA ASN A 166 -3.56 1.32 5.63
C ASN A 166 -4.33 2.53 5.07
N TYR A 167 -5.64 2.60 5.35
CA TYR A 167 -6.51 3.67 4.90
C TYR A 167 -6.95 4.55 6.08
N GLY A 168 -6.62 5.85 5.99
CA GLY A 168 -7.07 6.87 6.94
C GLY A 168 -8.38 7.51 6.48
N ASP A 169 -8.47 8.83 6.61
CA ASP A 169 -9.53 9.61 5.95
C ASP A 169 -9.35 9.54 4.44
N ILE A 170 -10.36 9.06 3.72
CA ILE A 170 -10.38 9.07 2.24
C ILE A 170 -11.57 9.91 1.81
N ALA A 171 -11.31 11.02 1.12
CA ALA A 171 -12.34 11.87 0.57
C ALA A 171 -13.10 11.16 -0.56
N VAL A 172 -14.38 11.51 -0.72
CA VAL A 172 -15.20 11.00 -1.83
C VAL A 172 -14.73 11.62 -3.14
N THR A 173 -14.74 10.84 -4.21
CA THR A 173 -14.37 11.30 -5.56
C THR A 173 -15.18 10.56 -6.62
N GLU A 174 -15.34 11.21 -7.78
CA GLU A 174 -15.87 10.58 -9.00
C GLU A 174 -14.76 10.01 -9.89
N HIS A 175 -13.48 10.29 -9.56
CA HIS A 175 -12.36 9.73 -10.30
C HIS A 175 -12.35 8.21 -10.25
N PRO A 176 -11.95 7.53 -11.33
CA PRO A 176 -11.68 6.10 -11.30
C PRO A 176 -10.59 5.80 -10.28
N VAL A 177 -10.75 4.69 -9.56
CA VAL A 177 -9.80 4.27 -8.53
C VAL A 177 -9.48 2.79 -8.71
N GLN A 178 -8.25 2.40 -8.36
CA GLN A 178 -7.84 1.00 -8.26
C GLN A 178 -7.03 0.82 -6.97
N ALA A 179 -7.30 -0.25 -6.23
CA ALA A 179 -6.47 -0.63 -5.09
C ALA A 179 -6.27 -2.14 -5.03
N GLY A 180 -5.09 -2.56 -4.57
CA GLY A 180 -4.61 -3.93 -4.62
C GLY A 180 -3.29 -4.03 -5.38
N TYR A 181 -3.06 -5.14 -6.06
CA TYR A 181 -1.82 -5.37 -6.81
C TYR A 181 -2.08 -6.24 -8.03
N ASP A 182 -1.16 -6.17 -8.99
CA ASP A 182 -1.17 -7.00 -10.19
C ASP A 182 0.27 -7.27 -10.62
N THR A 183 0.54 -8.50 -11.06
CA THR A 183 1.87 -8.90 -11.56
C THR A 183 1.92 -8.87 -13.09
N VAL A 184 3.13 -8.98 -13.64
CA VAL A 184 3.37 -9.25 -15.06
C VAL A 184 2.51 -10.44 -15.52
N ASP A 185 1.81 -10.28 -16.64
CA ASP A 185 0.83 -11.23 -17.20
C ASP A 185 -0.35 -11.56 -16.27
N SER A 186 -0.50 -10.83 -15.16
CA SER A 186 -1.46 -11.07 -14.10
C SER A 186 -1.43 -12.50 -13.58
N THR A 187 -0.23 -13.06 -13.38
CA THR A 187 -0.08 -14.40 -12.78
C THR A 187 -0.66 -14.46 -11.38
N ASP A 188 -0.59 -13.33 -10.66
CA ASP A 188 -1.11 -13.13 -9.31
C ASP A 188 -1.63 -11.69 -9.22
N TYR A 189 -2.86 -11.51 -8.75
CA TYR A 189 -3.46 -10.19 -8.59
C TYR A 189 -4.51 -10.20 -7.48
N PHE A 190 -4.77 -9.02 -6.94
CA PHE A 190 -5.87 -8.81 -6.02
C PHE A 190 -6.49 -7.43 -6.26
N VAL A 191 -7.82 -7.38 -6.25
CA VAL A 191 -8.59 -6.13 -6.27
C VAL A 191 -9.24 -5.98 -4.92
N ILE A 192 -8.91 -4.91 -4.19
CA ILE A 192 -9.67 -4.55 -2.99
C ILE A 192 -11.11 -4.26 -3.42
N PRO A 193 -12.12 -4.96 -2.87
CA PRO A 193 -13.52 -4.76 -3.25
C PRO A 193 -13.94 -3.30 -3.19
N GLU A 194 -14.88 -2.93 -4.05
CA GLU A 194 -15.43 -1.57 -4.14
C GLU A 194 -14.39 -0.50 -4.52
N SER A 195 -13.21 -0.91 -5.04
CA SER A 195 -12.19 0.04 -5.47
C SER A 195 -12.41 0.61 -6.87
N ILE A 196 -13.02 -0.16 -7.76
CA ILE A 196 -13.09 0.09 -9.21
C ILE A 196 -14.00 1.24 -9.65
N ASN A 197 -14.81 1.83 -8.74
CA ASN A 197 -15.64 2.99 -9.00
C ASN A 197 -15.55 3.93 -7.79
N GLY A 198 -15.07 5.17 -7.99
CA GLY A 198 -14.78 6.15 -6.93
C GLY A 198 -15.93 6.43 -5.95
N SER A 199 -17.16 6.13 -6.37
CA SER A 199 -18.40 6.30 -5.63
C SER A 199 -18.54 5.47 -4.34
N PHE A 200 -17.72 4.44 -4.10
CA PHE A 200 -17.81 3.58 -2.90
C PHE A 200 -16.62 3.72 -1.92
N ILE A 201 -15.76 4.71 -2.13
CA ILE A 201 -14.49 4.84 -1.39
C ILE A 201 -14.66 5.24 0.08
N SER A 202 -15.79 5.86 0.44
CA SER A 202 -16.02 6.42 1.78
C SER A 202 -15.98 5.37 2.91
N ASN A 203 -16.18 4.08 2.62
CA ASN A 203 -16.19 3.03 3.64
C ASN A 203 -14.83 2.32 3.81
N ARG A 204 -13.75 2.74 3.13
CA ARG A 204 -12.47 2.01 3.17
C ARG A 204 -11.79 1.98 4.52
N ARG A 205 -11.97 3.03 5.34
CA ARG A 205 -11.57 3.04 6.75
C ARG A 205 -12.15 1.86 7.55
N ASN A 206 -13.27 1.29 7.09
CA ASN A 206 -13.95 0.18 7.77
C ASN A 206 -13.72 -1.17 7.08
N SER A 207 -13.09 -1.20 5.91
CA SER A 207 -12.77 -2.43 5.16
C SER A 207 -11.49 -3.08 5.67
N SER A 208 -11.42 -4.42 5.67
CA SER A 208 -10.23 -5.18 6.08
C SER A 208 -10.31 -6.65 5.63
N ASN A 209 -9.15 -7.30 5.49
CA ASN A 209 -9.04 -8.77 5.41
C ASN A 209 -8.39 -9.41 6.65
N VAL A 210 -8.15 -8.62 7.71
CA VAL A 210 -7.45 -9.05 8.94
C VAL A 210 -8.14 -8.56 10.22
N ASP A 211 -9.43 -8.21 10.13
CA ASP A 211 -10.24 -7.72 11.24
C ASP A 211 -9.69 -6.46 11.94
N VAL A 212 -8.87 -5.67 11.24
CA VAL A 212 -8.39 -4.36 11.67
C VAL A 212 -8.94 -3.30 10.71
N PRO A 213 -9.94 -2.49 11.11
CA PRO A 213 -10.56 -1.51 10.23
C PRO A 213 -9.53 -0.63 9.50
N GLY A 214 -9.64 -0.61 8.16
CA GLY A 214 -8.77 0.19 7.30
C GLY A 214 -7.44 -0.47 6.97
N ARG A 215 -7.16 -1.68 7.48
CA ARG A 215 -5.94 -2.43 7.17
C ARG A 215 -6.22 -3.60 6.25
N TRP A 216 -5.41 -3.70 5.22
CA TRP A 216 -5.30 -4.87 4.35
C TRP A 216 -3.89 -5.44 4.42
N VAL A 217 -3.75 -6.76 4.47
CA VAL A 217 -2.46 -7.45 4.62
C VAL A 217 -2.38 -8.61 3.64
N PHE A 218 -1.33 -8.65 2.83
CA PHE A 218 -1.10 -9.68 1.83
C PHE A 218 0.28 -10.28 2.00
N ARG A 219 0.36 -11.61 1.98
CA ARG A 219 1.63 -12.32 1.85
C ARG A 219 1.96 -12.48 0.37
N VAL A 220 3.16 -12.07 -0.04
CA VAL A 220 3.53 -11.90 -1.45
C VAL A 220 4.88 -12.52 -1.83
N ASP A 221 5.47 -13.37 -0.97
CA ASP A 221 6.72 -14.09 -1.30
C ASP A 221 6.56 -15.17 -2.39
N GLY A 222 5.34 -15.50 -2.82
CA GLY A 222 5.09 -16.48 -3.88
C GLY A 222 5.03 -17.93 -3.38
N GLU A 223 4.28 -18.17 -2.29
CA GLU A 223 4.07 -19.55 -1.81
C GLU A 223 3.63 -20.50 -2.95
N PRO A 224 4.07 -21.77 -2.93
CA PRO A 224 3.59 -22.76 -3.88
C PRO A 224 2.07 -22.83 -3.85
N ARG A 225 1.42 -22.75 -5.03
CA ARG A 225 -0.05 -22.76 -5.25
C ARG A 225 -0.84 -23.85 -4.47
N ASN A 226 -0.16 -24.84 -3.90
CA ASN A 226 -0.75 -25.92 -3.09
C ASN A 226 -1.05 -25.54 -1.63
N SER A 227 -0.58 -24.40 -1.10
CA SER A 227 -0.95 -23.93 0.25
C SER A 227 -2.28 -23.16 0.28
N ILE A 228 -2.71 -22.59 -0.86
CA ILE A 228 -3.98 -21.84 -1.02
C ILE A 228 -5.21 -22.74 -0.82
N LEU A 229 -5.08 -24.06 -1.02
CA LEU A 229 -6.17 -25.01 -0.79
C LEU A 229 -6.47 -25.27 0.69
N LYS A 230 -5.65 -24.79 1.64
CA LYS A 230 -5.93 -24.87 3.08
C LYS A 230 -6.50 -23.59 3.70
N SER A 231 -6.53 -22.47 2.97
CA SER A 231 -7.16 -21.23 3.44
C SER A 231 -8.47 -20.88 2.72
N LYS A 232 -9.07 -21.85 1.99
CA LYS A 232 -10.42 -21.72 1.42
C LYS A 232 -11.49 -21.64 2.54
N SER A 233 -11.67 -20.44 3.07
CA SER A 233 -12.90 -20.02 3.74
C SER A 233 -12.97 -18.49 3.89
N LEU A 234 -12.75 -17.75 2.79
CA LEU A 234 -13.29 -16.40 2.63
C LEU A 234 -13.78 -16.25 1.18
N ILE A 235 -14.76 -17.10 0.82
CA ILE A 235 -15.68 -16.78 -0.28
C ILE A 235 -16.77 -15.94 0.37
N TYR A 236 -16.74 -14.63 0.15
CA TYR A 236 -17.86 -13.75 0.48
C TYR A 236 -19.08 -14.19 -0.34
N ARG A 237 -20.18 -14.48 0.35
CA ARG A 237 -21.53 -14.39 -0.21
C ARG A 237 -22.03 -12.97 0.02
#